data_AF-A0A6P1INB0-F1
#
_entry.id   AF-A0A6P1INB0-F1
#
_cell.length_a   1.000
_cell.length_b   1.000
_cell.length_c   1.000
_cell.angle_alpha   90.00
_cell.angle_beta   90.00
_cell.angle_gamma   90.00
#
_symmetry.space_group_name_H-M   'P 1'
#
loop_
_entity.id
_entity.type
_entity.pdbx_description
1 polymer ?
#
loop_
_entity_poly.entity_id
_entity_poly.type
_entity_poly.pdbx_seq_one_letter_code
_entity_poly.pdbx_strand_id
1 'polypeptide(L)'
;MNLQLILKRAVMGALLMVPALCMAWGAVAANADSGTHTSTGYGSASEAEQAAVKGCEKMGLPCYVLIEAANGGAFVVYVGKDGYHAAYARNPSEANNLAKVGCRKNYKGCELRTAAWDEGAVWLAVANSDGGSWVRYNITDPEEAQKQAMADCKGKSSAPNTCAIVGNDAHKGHVAIAASERAKLSYISVATGREAAAAGAMKGCAELPGKPDDCKVTQQVSNDESLPTPNAMKALAAQAEKNRAARLRVKSSAPVKTARTTSRTTEQYTCETTCTNASCVSRFGDGRIVRWTAQMKHDGFKWALDTSNCGR
;
A
#
# COMPACT_ATOMS: atom_id res chain seq x y z
N MET A 1 8.47 -22.34 20.73
CA MET A 1 7.15 -22.91 21.09
C MET A 1 6.75 -23.84 19.96
N ASN A 2 6.68 -25.15 20.21
CA ASN A 2 6.44 -26.18 19.21
C ASN A 2 4.97 -26.18 18.76
N LEU A 3 4.71 -25.87 17.48
CA LEU A 3 3.39 -25.99 16.86
C LEU A 3 3.43 -27.18 15.88
N GLN A 4 3.14 -28.38 16.36
CA GLN A 4 2.77 -29.53 15.52
C GLN A 4 1.43 -30.06 16.01
N LEU A 5 0.34 -29.54 15.44
CA LEU A 5 -0.99 -30.14 15.57
C LEU A 5 -1.17 -31.13 14.41
N ILE A 6 -0.90 -32.40 14.71
CA ILE A 6 -1.06 -33.54 13.81
C ILE A 6 -2.53 -33.96 13.84
N LEU A 7 -3.33 -33.57 12.84
CA LEU A 7 -4.67 -34.15 12.63
C LEU A 7 -4.54 -35.39 11.73
N LYS A 8 -4.59 -36.58 12.34
CA LYS A 8 -4.59 -37.88 11.65
C LYS A 8 -6.00 -38.26 11.20
N ARG A 9 -6.42 -37.97 9.97
CA ARG A 9 -7.65 -38.55 9.39
C ARG A 9 -7.51 -38.84 7.89
N ALA A 10 -8.11 -39.96 7.49
CA ALA A 10 -8.10 -40.53 6.16
C ALA A 10 -9.19 -39.86 5.30
N VAL A 11 -8.81 -39.22 4.20
CA VAL A 11 -9.75 -38.48 3.33
C VAL A 11 -9.96 -39.24 2.03
N MET A 12 -11.21 -39.52 1.66
CA MET A 12 -11.54 -40.29 0.46
C MET A 12 -11.48 -39.41 -0.81
N GLY A 13 -10.46 -39.59 -1.66
CA GLY A 13 -10.05 -38.61 -2.67
C GLY A 13 -10.93 -38.54 -3.93
N ALA A 14 -11.35 -37.32 -4.28
CA ALA A 14 -11.75 -36.92 -5.64
C ALA A 14 -10.83 -35.78 -6.14
N LEU A 15 -10.37 -35.90 -7.39
CA LEU A 15 -9.56 -34.89 -8.09
C LEU A 15 -10.22 -33.50 -8.00
N LEU A 16 -9.46 -32.48 -7.58
CA LEU A 16 -9.92 -31.09 -7.59
C LEU A 16 -9.05 -30.24 -8.50
N MET A 17 -9.75 -29.58 -9.43
CA MET A 17 -9.23 -28.82 -10.55
C MET A 17 -8.33 -27.65 -10.15
N VAL A 18 -7.37 -27.37 -11.03
CA VAL A 18 -6.37 -26.30 -11.01
C VAL A 18 -6.97 -24.97 -10.52
N PRO A 19 -6.48 -24.39 -9.42
CA PRO A 19 -6.92 -23.07 -8.98
C PRO A 19 -6.34 -21.99 -9.90
N ALA A 20 -7.18 -21.02 -10.27
CA ALA A 20 -6.74 -19.77 -10.87
C ALA A 20 -5.73 -19.12 -9.91
N LEU A 21 -4.53 -18.80 -10.42
CA LEU A 21 -3.48 -18.10 -9.68
C LEU A 21 -4.00 -16.70 -9.34
N CYS A 22 -4.42 -16.48 -8.10
CA CYS A 22 -4.56 -15.12 -7.58
C CYS A 22 -3.14 -14.57 -7.44
N MET A 23 -2.72 -13.67 -8.31
CA MET A 23 -1.48 -12.92 -8.12
C MET A 23 -1.83 -11.70 -7.26
N ALA A 24 -0.98 -11.29 -6.32
CA ALA A 24 -1.14 -9.95 -5.73
C ALA A 24 -0.87 -8.92 -6.80
N TRP A 25 -1.84 -8.06 -7.04
CA TRP A 25 -1.73 -6.92 -7.93
C TRP A 25 -1.54 -5.64 -7.13
N GLY A 26 -0.68 -4.78 -7.65
CA GLY A 26 -0.55 -3.40 -7.23
C GLY A 26 -0.71 -2.45 -8.41
N ALA A 27 -1.23 -1.26 -8.15
CA ALA A 27 -1.38 -0.21 -9.13
C ALA A 27 -1.05 1.16 -8.54
N VAL A 28 -0.61 2.07 -9.41
CA VAL A 28 -0.43 3.48 -9.07
C VAL A 28 -1.30 4.31 -9.99
N ALA A 29 -2.14 5.17 -9.42
CA ALA A 29 -2.88 6.17 -10.15
C ALA A 29 -2.31 7.56 -9.88
N ALA A 30 -2.50 8.49 -10.82
CA ALA A 30 -2.06 9.86 -10.68
C ALA A 30 -2.95 10.87 -11.37
N ASN A 31 -2.79 12.12 -10.93
CA ASN A 31 -3.26 13.32 -11.59
C ASN A 31 -2.19 14.41 -11.43
N ALA A 32 -1.99 15.25 -12.45
CA ALA A 32 -0.96 16.30 -12.49
C ALA A 32 -0.98 17.23 -11.26
N ASP A 33 -2.17 17.52 -10.75
CA ASP A 33 -2.40 18.52 -9.72
C ASP A 33 -2.60 17.91 -8.33
N SER A 34 -3.29 16.76 -8.23
CA SER A 34 -3.61 16.13 -6.94
C SER A 34 -2.51 15.20 -6.43
N GLY A 35 -1.68 14.65 -7.32
CA GLY A 35 -0.57 13.75 -7.00
C GLY A 35 -0.83 12.31 -7.39
N THR A 36 -0.20 11.38 -6.69
CA THR A 36 -0.24 9.94 -6.98
C THR A 36 -0.79 9.17 -5.79
N HIS A 37 -1.51 8.08 -6.03
CA HIS A 37 -1.92 7.12 -5.01
C HIS A 37 -1.52 5.71 -5.44
N THR A 38 -0.99 4.92 -4.51
CA THR A 38 -0.60 3.53 -4.75
C THR A 38 -1.46 2.61 -3.92
N SER A 39 -1.92 1.53 -4.54
CA SER A 39 -2.73 0.48 -3.91
C SER A 39 -2.08 -0.86 -4.24
N THR A 40 -1.80 -1.69 -3.24
CA THR A 40 -1.06 -2.97 -3.37
C THR A 40 -1.81 -4.08 -2.68
N GLY A 41 -1.54 -5.33 -3.07
CA GLY A 41 -2.17 -6.50 -2.44
C GLY A 41 -3.63 -6.70 -2.81
N TYR A 42 -3.99 -6.55 -4.08
CA TYR A 42 -5.33 -6.87 -4.59
C TYR A 42 -5.35 -8.20 -5.34
N GLY A 43 -6.51 -8.88 -5.38
CA GLY A 43 -6.67 -10.19 -6.03
C GLY A 43 -6.69 -10.13 -7.55
N SER A 44 -6.83 -8.95 -8.14
CA SER A 44 -6.84 -8.71 -9.58
C SER A 44 -6.30 -7.33 -9.96
N ALA A 45 -5.87 -7.17 -11.22
CA ALA A 45 -5.43 -5.88 -11.77
C ALA A 45 -6.53 -4.82 -11.64
N SER A 46 -7.76 -5.17 -12.07
CA SER A 46 -8.89 -4.25 -12.04
C SER A 46 -9.24 -3.76 -10.64
N GLU A 47 -9.17 -4.62 -9.62
CA GLU A 47 -9.38 -4.21 -8.23
C GLU A 47 -8.26 -3.26 -7.75
N ALA A 48 -7.01 -3.55 -8.10
CA ALA A 48 -5.87 -2.69 -7.77
C ALA A 48 -6.01 -1.30 -8.42
N GLU A 49 -6.33 -1.26 -9.71
CA GLU A 49 -6.56 -0.04 -10.48
C GLU A 49 -7.70 0.79 -9.89
N GLN A 50 -8.86 0.17 -9.65
CA GLN A 50 -10.02 0.86 -9.09
C GLN A 50 -9.72 1.43 -7.70
N ALA A 51 -8.99 0.68 -6.86
CA ALA A 51 -8.56 1.18 -5.56
C ALA A 51 -7.57 2.34 -5.69
N ALA A 52 -6.61 2.23 -6.62
CA ALA A 52 -5.63 3.27 -6.89
C ALA A 52 -6.30 4.57 -7.34
N VAL A 53 -7.22 4.48 -8.30
CA VAL A 53 -7.99 5.61 -8.83
C VAL A 53 -8.87 6.21 -7.75
N LYS A 54 -9.70 5.42 -7.04
CA LYS A 54 -10.56 5.93 -5.96
C LYS A 54 -9.75 6.62 -4.86
N GLY A 55 -8.61 6.05 -4.47
CA GLY A 55 -7.71 6.66 -3.49
C GLY A 55 -7.06 7.95 -3.98
N CYS A 56 -6.76 8.03 -5.27
CA CYS A 56 -6.26 9.25 -5.90
C CYS A 56 -7.34 10.34 -6.01
N GLU A 57 -8.55 9.98 -6.40
CA GLU A 57 -9.69 10.90 -6.58
C GLU A 57 -10.19 11.51 -5.27
N LYS A 58 -9.93 10.87 -4.12
CA LYS A 58 -10.13 11.48 -2.79
C LYS A 58 -9.34 12.78 -2.60
N MET A 59 -8.34 13.04 -3.45
CA MET A 59 -7.58 14.30 -3.47
C MET A 59 -8.23 15.38 -4.35
N GLY A 60 -9.42 15.14 -4.90
CA GLY A 60 -10.31 16.16 -5.46
C GLY A 60 -10.28 16.33 -6.99
N LEU A 61 -9.55 15.49 -7.73
CA LEU A 61 -9.45 15.57 -9.19
C LEU A 61 -9.48 14.17 -9.84
N PRO A 62 -9.98 14.03 -11.08
CA PRO A 62 -10.00 12.76 -11.80
C PRO A 62 -8.59 12.21 -11.99
N CYS A 63 -8.38 10.94 -11.66
CA CYS A 63 -7.07 10.29 -11.78
C CYS A 63 -7.08 9.18 -12.84
N TYR A 64 -5.90 8.88 -13.38
CA TYR A 64 -5.69 7.78 -14.31
C TYR A 64 -4.61 6.84 -13.80
N VAL A 65 -4.67 5.57 -14.21
CA VAL A 65 -3.67 4.56 -13.87
C VAL A 65 -2.36 4.87 -14.62
N LEU A 66 -1.26 4.91 -13.89
CA LEU A 66 0.10 5.07 -14.44
C LEU A 66 0.76 3.73 -14.73
N ILE A 67 0.60 2.78 -13.80
CA ILE A 67 1.21 1.46 -13.88
C ILE A 67 0.45 0.50 -12.99
N GLU A 68 0.40 -0.75 -13.42
CA GLU A 68 -0.02 -1.89 -12.62
C GLU A 68 1.02 -3.01 -12.78
N ALA A 69 1.12 -3.86 -11.77
CA ALA A 69 1.97 -5.04 -11.84
C ALA A 69 1.49 -6.12 -10.88
N ALA A 70 1.91 -7.35 -11.17
CA ALA A 70 1.60 -8.52 -10.37
C ALA A 70 2.86 -9.05 -9.65
N ASN A 71 2.63 -9.80 -8.56
CA ASN A 71 3.63 -10.59 -7.84
C ASN A 71 4.71 -9.82 -7.07
N GLY A 72 4.31 -8.73 -6.40
CA GLY A 72 5.14 -8.00 -5.43
C GLY A 72 6.34 -7.28 -6.06
N GLY A 73 6.75 -6.15 -5.52
CA GLY A 73 7.89 -5.40 -6.05
C GLY A 73 7.81 -3.89 -5.82
N ALA A 74 8.77 -3.18 -6.41
CA ALA A 74 8.92 -1.75 -6.22
C ALA A 74 8.16 -0.97 -7.29
N PHE A 75 7.20 -0.17 -6.86
CA PHE A 75 6.57 0.87 -7.67
C PHE A 75 7.28 2.19 -7.39
N VAL A 76 7.87 2.79 -8.42
CA VAL A 76 8.56 4.09 -8.30
C VAL A 76 8.02 5.06 -9.35
N VAL A 77 7.63 6.26 -8.92
CA VAL A 77 7.12 7.32 -9.79
C VAL A 77 7.96 8.58 -9.64
N TYR A 78 8.44 9.09 -10.76
CA TYR A 78 9.00 10.42 -10.88
C TYR A 78 8.01 11.36 -11.56
N VAL A 79 8.01 12.62 -11.13
CA VAL A 79 7.25 13.70 -11.75
C VAL A 79 8.22 14.71 -12.34
N GLY A 80 8.01 15.06 -13.61
CA GLY A 80 8.68 16.19 -14.27
C GLY A 80 7.71 17.35 -14.45
N LYS A 81 8.18 18.43 -15.09
CA LYS A 81 7.38 19.64 -15.33
C LYS A 81 6.03 19.37 -16.02
N ASP A 82 6.03 18.45 -16.99
CA ASP A 82 4.92 18.25 -17.93
C ASP A 82 4.36 16.82 -17.91
N GLY A 83 4.73 15.99 -16.93
CA GLY A 83 4.24 14.62 -16.87
C GLY A 83 4.87 13.73 -15.81
N TYR A 84 4.45 12.47 -15.83
CA TYR A 84 4.88 11.41 -14.91
C TYR A 84 5.64 10.33 -15.66
N HIS A 85 6.57 9.69 -14.96
CA HIS A 85 7.11 8.41 -15.40
C HIS A 85 7.14 7.45 -14.23
N ALA A 86 6.48 6.31 -14.40
CA ALA A 86 6.41 5.25 -13.42
C ALA A 86 7.16 4.02 -13.94
N ALA A 87 7.79 3.28 -13.04
CA ALA A 87 8.35 1.98 -13.34
C ALA A 87 8.07 1.00 -12.20
N TYR A 88 7.97 -0.26 -12.57
CA TYR A 88 7.87 -1.39 -11.65
C TYR A 88 9.02 -2.35 -11.93
N ALA A 89 9.66 -2.82 -10.87
CA ALA A 89 10.60 -3.95 -10.93
C ALA A 89 10.68 -4.63 -9.56
N ARG A 90 11.04 -5.92 -9.54
CA ARG A 90 11.31 -6.64 -8.28
C ARG A 90 12.53 -6.09 -7.55
N ASN A 91 13.51 -5.57 -8.28
CA ASN A 91 14.67 -4.89 -7.71
C ASN A 91 14.36 -3.38 -7.51
N PRO A 92 14.39 -2.85 -6.27
CA PRO A 92 14.15 -1.43 -5.99
C PRO A 92 15.07 -0.46 -6.75
N SER A 93 16.35 -0.80 -6.88
CA SER A 93 17.33 0.05 -7.56
C SER A 93 17.05 0.11 -9.06
N GLU A 94 16.61 -1.02 -9.64
CA GLU A 94 16.21 -1.10 -11.03
C GLU A 94 14.94 -0.28 -11.29
N ALA A 95 13.88 -0.47 -10.49
CA ALA A 95 12.65 0.31 -10.60
C ALA A 95 12.92 1.82 -10.51
N ASN A 96 13.74 2.22 -9.53
CA ASN A 96 14.12 3.63 -9.37
C ASN A 96 14.94 4.15 -10.56
N ASN A 97 15.88 3.37 -11.09
CA ASN A 97 16.68 3.80 -12.22
C ASN A 97 15.83 3.94 -13.50
N LEU A 98 14.98 2.96 -13.79
CA LEU A 98 14.05 2.99 -14.92
C LEU A 98 13.12 4.20 -14.84
N ALA A 99 12.48 4.42 -13.68
CA ALA A 99 11.59 5.55 -13.47
C ALA A 99 12.33 6.90 -13.64
N LYS A 100 13.52 7.03 -13.07
CA LYS A 100 14.33 8.25 -13.10
C LYS A 100 14.86 8.57 -14.50
N VAL A 101 15.44 7.59 -15.18
CA VAL A 101 15.99 7.75 -16.53
C VAL A 101 14.87 8.05 -17.52
N GLY A 102 13.77 7.31 -17.45
CA GLY A 102 12.62 7.56 -18.32
C GLY A 102 11.99 8.92 -18.08
N CYS A 103 11.90 9.39 -16.83
CA CYS A 103 11.49 10.77 -16.57
C CYS A 103 12.45 11.77 -17.21
N ARG A 104 13.77 11.64 -16.98
CA ARG A 104 14.78 12.58 -17.49
C ARG A 104 14.88 12.60 -19.01
N LYS A 105 14.52 11.50 -19.68
CA LYS A 105 14.46 11.41 -21.13
C LYS A 105 13.31 12.24 -21.70
N ASN A 106 12.17 12.28 -21.01
CA ASN A 106 10.94 12.87 -21.51
C ASN A 106 10.62 14.25 -20.91
N TYR A 107 11.14 14.56 -19.72
CA TYR A 107 10.75 15.74 -18.93
C TYR A 107 11.93 16.39 -18.23
N LYS A 108 11.77 17.68 -17.88
CA LYS A 108 12.73 18.44 -17.06
C LYS A 108 12.29 18.50 -15.60
N GLY A 109 13.26 18.68 -14.70
CA GLY A 109 13.00 18.87 -13.26
C GLY A 109 12.47 17.62 -12.54
N CYS A 110 12.88 16.44 -12.98
CA CYS A 110 12.39 15.17 -12.44
C CYS A 110 12.65 15.01 -10.94
N GLU A 111 11.58 14.84 -10.17
CA GLU A 111 11.57 14.63 -8.74
C GLU A 111 10.89 13.29 -8.41
N LEU A 112 11.45 12.56 -7.44
CA LEU A 112 10.81 11.35 -6.91
C LEU A 112 9.51 11.74 -6.20
N ARG A 113 8.38 11.24 -6.70
CA ARG A 113 7.04 11.54 -6.21
C ARG A 113 6.51 10.45 -5.29
N THR A 114 6.72 9.19 -5.68
CA THR A 114 6.21 8.01 -4.96
C THR A 114 7.21 6.87 -5.06
N ALA A 115 7.37 6.16 -3.95
CA ALA A 115 8.05 4.88 -3.89
C ALA A 115 7.26 3.99 -2.93
N ALA A 116 6.68 2.91 -3.45
CA ALA A 116 5.85 1.98 -2.71
C ALA A 116 6.33 0.56 -2.97
N TRP A 117 6.27 -0.28 -1.95
CA TRP A 117 6.63 -1.69 -2.03
C TRP A 117 5.37 -2.52 -1.92
N ASP A 118 5.12 -3.33 -2.95
CA ASP A 118 4.13 -4.38 -2.88
C ASP A 118 4.79 -5.64 -2.31
N GLU A 119 4.34 -6.05 -1.13
CA GLU A 119 4.85 -7.22 -0.43
C GLU A 119 4.41 -8.55 -1.07
N GLY A 120 3.53 -8.50 -2.08
CA GLY A 120 2.96 -9.69 -2.69
C GLY A 120 1.81 -10.28 -1.87
N ALA A 121 1.25 -11.40 -2.33
CA ALA A 121 0.12 -12.03 -1.66
C ALA A 121 0.62 -13.00 -0.60
N VAL A 122 0.07 -12.90 0.60
CA VAL A 122 0.68 -13.45 1.82
C VAL A 122 -0.14 -14.52 2.50
N TRP A 123 -1.34 -14.86 2.01
CA TRP A 123 -2.24 -15.74 2.74
C TRP A 123 -2.65 -16.97 1.96
N LEU A 124 -2.54 -18.09 2.66
CA LEU A 124 -3.01 -19.40 2.29
C LEU A 124 -4.15 -19.77 3.25
N ALA A 125 -5.09 -20.56 2.78
CA ALA A 125 -6.05 -21.25 3.61
C ALA A 125 -6.28 -22.64 3.04
N VAL A 126 -6.38 -23.61 3.94
CA VAL A 126 -6.72 -24.98 3.60
C VAL A 126 -8.02 -25.31 4.32
N ALA A 127 -9.03 -25.73 3.57
CA ALA A 127 -10.24 -26.33 4.11
C ALA A 127 -10.21 -27.83 3.85
N ASN A 128 -10.50 -28.65 4.85
CA ASN A 128 -10.60 -30.10 4.73
C ASN A 128 -12.02 -30.56 5.05
N SER A 129 -12.42 -31.65 4.41
CA SER A 129 -13.57 -32.45 4.78
C SER A 129 -13.24 -33.94 4.64
N ASP A 130 -14.15 -34.82 5.05
CA ASP A 130 -13.98 -36.26 4.85
C ASP A 130 -13.94 -36.65 3.36
N GLY A 131 -14.37 -35.75 2.46
CA GLY A 131 -14.43 -35.96 1.02
C GLY A 131 -13.34 -35.23 0.21
N GLY A 132 -12.41 -34.52 0.86
CA GLY A 132 -11.32 -33.87 0.14
C GLY A 132 -10.66 -32.73 0.90
N SER A 133 -9.83 -32.00 0.15
CA SER A 133 -9.14 -30.82 0.64
C SER A 133 -9.10 -29.73 -0.42
N TRP A 134 -9.24 -28.48 0.01
CA TRP A 134 -9.31 -27.31 -0.84
C TRP A 134 -8.31 -26.27 -0.35
N VAL A 135 -7.42 -25.88 -1.25
CA VAL A 135 -6.34 -24.95 -0.95
C VAL A 135 -6.57 -23.65 -1.71
N ARG A 136 -6.60 -22.54 -0.99
CA ARG A 136 -6.52 -21.18 -1.53
C ARG A 136 -5.21 -20.56 -1.08
N TYR A 137 -4.51 -19.89 -1.97
CA TYR A 137 -3.19 -19.32 -1.71
C TYR A 137 -3.03 -18.04 -2.51
N ASN A 138 -2.01 -17.26 -2.18
CA ASN A 138 -1.78 -15.95 -2.74
C ASN A 138 -3.02 -15.04 -2.63
N ILE A 139 -3.69 -15.08 -1.48
CA ILE A 139 -4.75 -14.13 -1.13
C ILE A 139 -4.17 -13.09 -0.17
N THR A 140 -4.68 -11.87 -0.20
CA THR A 140 -4.11 -10.73 0.52
C THR A 140 -4.77 -10.48 1.87
N ASP A 141 -5.95 -11.05 2.08
CA ASP A 141 -6.68 -11.05 3.35
C ASP A 141 -6.85 -12.49 3.90
N PRO A 142 -6.45 -12.77 5.16
CA PRO A 142 -6.65 -14.08 5.78
C PRO A 142 -8.11 -14.52 5.86
N GLU A 143 -9.03 -13.59 6.14
CA GLU A 143 -10.45 -13.93 6.28
C GLU A 143 -11.05 -14.33 4.94
N GLU A 144 -10.75 -13.57 3.88
CA GLU A 144 -11.15 -13.90 2.52
C GLU A 144 -10.51 -15.21 2.04
N ALA A 145 -9.25 -15.49 2.40
CA ALA A 145 -8.61 -16.77 2.08
C ALA A 145 -9.37 -17.96 2.70
N GLN A 146 -9.70 -17.87 3.99
CA GLN A 146 -10.46 -18.88 4.70
C GLN A 146 -11.87 -19.02 4.14
N LYS A 147 -12.55 -17.91 3.87
CA LYS A 147 -13.89 -17.89 3.29
C LYS A 147 -13.93 -18.58 1.93
N GLN A 148 -12.97 -18.29 1.04
CA GLN A 148 -12.90 -18.92 -0.27
C GLN A 148 -12.54 -20.41 -0.17
N ALA A 149 -11.62 -20.80 0.72
CA ALA A 149 -11.30 -22.21 0.94
C ALA A 149 -12.52 -22.99 1.47
N MET A 150 -13.26 -22.42 2.42
CA MET A 150 -14.49 -23.00 2.96
C MET A 150 -15.63 -23.04 1.94
N ALA A 151 -15.78 -22.02 1.10
CA ALA A 151 -16.77 -21.99 0.03
C ALA A 151 -16.50 -23.11 -0.99
N ASP A 152 -15.24 -23.29 -1.38
CA ASP A 152 -14.83 -24.38 -2.26
C ASP A 152 -15.06 -25.75 -1.63
N CYS A 153 -14.72 -25.91 -0.35
CA CYS A 153 -14.99 -27.14 0.39
C CYS A 153 -16.48 -27.47 0.42
N LYS A 154 -17.31 -26.53 0.87
CA LYS A 154 -18.76 -26.75 0.99
C LYS A 154 -19.43 -26.96 -0.37
N GLY A 155 -18.94 -26.30 -1.43
CA GLY A 155 -19.53 -26.38 -2.76
C GLY A 155 -19.10 -27.59 -3.58
N LYS A 156 -17.90 -28.16 -3.32
CA LYS A 156 -17.31 -29.20 -4.16
C LYS A 156 -17.04 -30.51 -3.44
N SER A 157 -17.18 -30.56 -2.13
CA SER A 157 -17.01 -31.79 -1.36
C SER A 157 -18.21 -32.73 -1.48
N SER A 158 -17.94 -34.04 -1.49
CA SER A 158 -18.94 -35.08 -1.24
C SER A 158 -19.41 -35.14 0.23
N ALA A 159 -18.73 -34.46 1.15
CA ALA A 159 -19.04 -34.40 2.58
C ALA A 159 -19.04 -32.95 3.13
N PRO A 160 -19.89 -32.06 2.61
CA PRO A 160 -19.82 -30.61 2.88
C PRO A 160 -20.03 -30.24 4.35
N ASN A 161 -20.76 -31.06 5.11
CA ASN A 161 -21.03 -30.84 6.54
C ASN A 161 -19.80 -31.07 7.43
N THR A 162 -18.74 -31.67 6.89
CA THR A 162 -17.49 -31.96 7.62
C THR A 162 -16.38 -30.96 7.29
N CYS A 163 -16.67 -29.96 6.45
CA CYS A 163 -15.73 -28.92 6.08
C CYS A 163 -15.25 -28.10 7.28
N ALA A 164 -13.94 -28.00 7.46
CA ALA A 164 -13.30 -27.17 8.48
C ALA A 164 -11.96 -26.59 7.97
N ILE A 165 -11.61 -25.39 8.43
CA ILE A 165 -10.28 -24.82 8.19
C ILE A 165 -9.21 -25.61 8.94
N VAL A 166 -8.12 -25.93 8.24
CA VAL A 166 -6.97 -26.63 8.81
C VAL A 166 -5.99 -25.60 9.36
N GLY A 167 -5.96 -25.51 10.69
CA GLY A 167 -5.06 -24.62 11.43
C GLY A 167 -5.49 -23.15 11.36
N ASN A 168 -5.23 -22.40 12.43
CA ASN A 168 -5.47 -20.96 12.46
C ASN A 168 -4.37 -20.16 11.72
N ASP A 169 -3.31 -20.85 11.31
CA ASP A 169 -2.02 -20.25 10.98
C ASP A 169 -1.51 -20.49 9.55
N ALA A 170 -2.41 -20.70 8.57
CA ALA A 170 -2.03 -20.89 7.17
C ALA A 170 -1.49 -19.61 6.49
N HIS A 171 -0.79 -18.75 7.22
CA HIS A 171 -0.15 -17.55 6.69
C HIS A 171 1.12 -17.83 5.89
N LYS A 172 1.86 -18.90 6.23
CA LYS A 172 3.24 -19.07 5.73
C LYS A 172 3.52 -20.52 5.43
N GLY A 173 3.85 -20.81 4.18
CA GLY A 173 4.48 -22.07 3.83
C GLY A 173 4.01 -22.69 2.53
N HIS A 174 4.54 -23.88 2.34
CA HIS A 174 4.26 -24.76 1.22
C HIS A 174 3.26 -25.81 1.68
N VAL A 175 2.31 -26.11 0.82
CA VAL A 175 1.36 -27.19 1.02
C VAL A 175 1.70 -28.30 0.04
N ALA A 176 1.76 -29.52 0.54
CA ALA A 176 1.81 -30.70 -0.30
C ALA A 176 0.67 -31.64 0.08
N ILE A 177 0.12 -32.29 -0.93
CA ILE A 177 -0.90 -33.33 -0.80
C ILE A 177 -0.27 -34.61 -1.33
N ALA A 178 -0.28 -35.65 -0.51
CA ALA A 178 0.05 -37.00 -0.95
C ALA A 178 -1.21 -37.86 -0.92
N ALA A 179 -1.40 -38.69 -1.94
CA ALA A 179 -2.54 -39.58 -2.04
C ALA A 179 -2.13 -41.00 -2.43
N SER A 180 -2.94 -41.96 -2.00
CA SER A 180 -2.97 -43.34 -2.43
C SER A 180 -4.21 -43.53 -3.28
N GLU A 181 -4.03 -43.84 -4.56
CA GLU A 181 -5.15 -44.09 -5.46
C GLU A 181 -5.86 -45.40 -5.10
N ARG A 182 -5.08 -46.43 -4.70
CA ARG A 182 -5.62 -47.74 -4.33
C ARG A 182 -6.48 -47.67 -3.08
N ALA A 183 -6.00 -47.02 -2.02
CA ALA A 183 -6.76 -46.84 -0.79
C ALA A 183 -7.81 -45.72 -0.92
N LYS A 184 -7.74 -44.93 -2.00
CA LYS A 184 -8.49 -43.69 -2.19
C LYS A 184 -8.27 -42.71 -1.04
N LEU A 185 -7.09 -42.67 -0.45
CA LEU A 185 -6.80 -41.86 0.73
C LEU A 185 -5.86 -40.72 0.39
N SER A 186 -5.97 -39.58 1.08
CA SER A 186 -5.03 -38.47 0.94
C SER A 186 -4.67 -37.83 2.28
N TYR A 187 -3.49 -37.21 2.33
CA TYR A 187 -2.97 -36.48 3.46
C TYR A 187 -2.35 -35.16 3.01
N ILE A 188 -2.61 -34.10 3.77
CA ILE A 188 -2.06 -32.77 3.53
C ILE A 188 -1.02 -32.43 4.59
N SER A 189 0.10 -31.88 4.15
CA SER A 189 1.09 -31.27 5.03
C SER A 189 1.34 -29.82 4.64
N VAL A 190 1.37 -28.95 5.64
CA VAL A 190 1.76 -27.54 5.54
C VAL A 190 3.08 -27.37 6.27
N ALA A 191 4.10 -26.78 5.63
CA ALA A 191 5.40 -26.55 6.25
C ALA A 191 6.07 -25.29 5.70
N THR A 192 7.05 -24.74 6.42
CA THR A 192 7.83 -23.57 5.99
C THR A 192 8.75 -23.83 4.80
N GLY A 193 9.05 -25.09 4.46
CA GLY A 193 9.86 -25.45 3.30
C GLY A 193 9.13 -26.39 2.35
N ARG A 194 9.36 -26.21 1.04
CA ARG A 194 8.71 -26.99 -0.03
C ARG A 194 8.93 -28.51 0.13
N GLU A 195 10.18 -28.90 0.38
CA GLU A 195 10.55 -30.30 0.58
C GLU A 195 10.02 -30.85 1.91
N ALA A 196 10.03 -30.03 2.97
CA ALA A 196 9.45 -30.40 4.26
C ALA A 196 7.94 -30.67 4.15
N ALA A 197 7.22 -29.88 3.36
CA ALA A 197 5.80 -30.11 3.08
C ALA A 197 5.60 -31.43 2.32
N ALA A 198 6.38 -31.69 1.26
CA ALA A 198 6.29 -32.94 0.50
C ALA A 198 6.62 -34.18 1.35
N ALA A 199 7.70 -34.13 2.13
CA ALA A 199 8.09 -35.21 3.02
C ALA A 199 7.04 -35.47 4.10
N GLY A 200 6.49 -34.40 4.69
CA GLY A 200 5.39 -34.49 5.66
C GLY A 200 4.12 -35.10 5.06
N ALA A 201 3.79 -34.73 3.82
CA ALA A 201 2.62 -35.27 3.12
C ALA A 201 2.76 -36.77 2.84
N MET A 202 3.91 -37.17 2.28
CA MET A 202 4.23 -38.58 2.00
C MET A 202 4.22 -39.42 3.27
N LYS A 203 4.88 -38.95 4.34
CA LYS A 203 4.90 -39.63 5.63
C LYS A 203 3.50 -39.77 6.21
N GLY A 204 2.72 -38.69 6.20
CA GLY A 204 1.34 -38.72 6.71
C GLY A 204 0.44 -39.67 5.93
N CYS A 205 0.57 -39.72 4.59
CA CYS A 205 -0.15 -40.65 3.74
C CYS A 205 0.17 -42.11 4.09
N ALA A 206 1.45 -42.45 4.26
CA ALA A 206 1.88 -43.81 4.62
C ALA A 206 1.41 -44.25 6.02
N GLU A 207 1.13 -43.28 6.91
CA GLU A 207 0.62 -43.50 8.27
C GLU A 207 -0.92 -43.54 8.36
N LEU A 208 -1.64 -43.36 7.24
CA LEU A 208 -3.10 -43.43 7.23
C LEU A 208 -3.63 -44.84 7.55
N PRO A 209 -4.89 -44.98 8.01
CA PRO A 209 -5.56 -46.26 8.15
C PRO A 209 -5.46 -47.09 6.86
N GLY A 210 -5.12 -48.38 7.00
CA GLY A 210 -4.84 -49.26 5.86
C GLY A 210 -3.38 -49.22 5.37
N LYS A 211 -2.54 -48.31 5.90
CA LYS A 211 -1.10 -48.20 5.62
C LYS A 211 -0.78 -48.33 4.12
N PRO A 212 -1.32 -47.44 3.28
CA PRO A 212 -1.12 -47.52 1.84
C PRO A 212 0.37 -47.45 1.48
N ASP A 213 0.80 -48.33 0.57
CA ASP A 213 2.17 -48.45 0.09
C ASP A 213 2.42 -47.68 -1.22
N ASP A 214 1.36 -47.16 -1.84
CA ASP A 214 1.36 -46.46 -3.13
C ASP A 214 1.22 -44.94 -3.02
N CYS A 215 1.48 -44.37 -1.83
CA CYS A 215 1.43 -42.93 -1.61
C CYS A 215 2.35 -42.15 -2.56
N LYS A 216 1.81 -41.12 -3.21
CA LYS A 216 2.56 -40.19 -4.07
C LYS A 216 2.11 -38.76 -3.83
N VAL A 217 3.03 -37.79 -3.94
CA VAL A 217 2.67 -36.37 -3.96
C VAL A 217 1.86 -36.09 -5.22
N THR A 218 0.60 -35.72 -5.07
CA THR A 218 -0.31 -35.42 -6.18
C THR A 218 -0.42 -33.92 -6.43
N GLN A 219 -0.18 -33.10 -5.41
CA GLN A 219 -0.21 -31.65 -5.53
C GLN A 219 0.82 -31.00 -4.61
N GLN A 220 1.41 -29.91 -5.09
CA GLN A 220 2.28 -29.08 -4.29
C GLN A 220 2.07 -27.62 -4.68
N VAL A 221 1.75 -26.79 -3.70
CA VAL A 221 1.58 -25.34 -3.89
C VAL A 221 2.46 -24.61 -2.90
N SER A 222 2.97 -23.45 -3.32
CA SER A 222 3.79 -22.58 -2.50
C SER A 222 3.06 -21.25 -2.39
N ASN A 223 2.83 -20.80 -1.16
CA ASN A 223 2.48 -19.41 -0.91
C ASN A 223 3.83 -18.68 -0.87
N ASP A 224 4.12 -17.86 -1.89
CA ASP A 224 5.38 -17.11 -1.92
C ASP A 224 5.47 -16.25 -0.64
N GLU A 225 6.66 -16.15 -0.03
CA GLU A 225 6.82 -15.33 1.17
C GLU A 225 6.50 -13.85 0.85
N SER A 226 5.90 -13.15 1.82
CA SER A 226 5.88 -11.69 1.84
C SER A 226 7.26 -11.19 1.51
N LEU A 227 7.41 -10.40 0.45
CA LEU A 227 8.72 -9.83 0.16
C LEU A 227 9.01 -8.78 1.24
N PRO A 228 10.03 -8.97 2.10
CA PRO A 228 10.33 -8.00 3.13
C PRO A 228 10.68 -6.67 2.48
N THR A 229 10.11 -5.57 2.96
CA THR A 229 10.39 -4.24 2.41
C THR A 229 11.91 -3.96 2.44
N PRO A 230 12.59 -3.87 1.27
CA PRO A 230 14.03 -3.71 1.23
C PRO A 230 14.47 -2.36 1.80
N ASN A 231 15.66 -2.29 2.40
CA ASN A 231 16.20 -1.01 2.92
C ASN A 231 16.29 0.08 1.84
N ALA A 232 16.56 -0.31 0.59
CA ALA A 232 16.53 0.59 -0.56
C ALA A 232 15.14 1.21 -0.77
N MET A 233 14.06 0.45 -0.60
CA MET A 233 12.69 0.98 -0.68
C MET A 233 12.36 1.89 0.48
N LYS A 234 12.78 1.56 1.71
CA LYS A 234 12.59 2.44 2.87
C LYS A 234 13.25 3.81 2.64
N ALA A 235 14.46 3.82 2.07
CA ALA A 235 15.17 5.04 1.72
C ALA A 235 14.43 5.86 0.63
N LEU A 236 13.93 5.20 -0.41
CA LEU A 236 13.17 5.84 -1.48
C LEU A 236 11.84 6.41 -0.96
N ALA A 237 11.10 5.66 -0.15
CA ALA A 237 9.85 6.12 0.45
C ALA A 237 10.08 7.34 1.36
N ALA A 238 11.13 7.31 2.18
CA ALA A 238 11.52 8.45 3.01
C ALA A 238 11.90 9.68 2.17
N GLN A 239 12.58 9.48 1.03
CA GLN A 239 12.91 10.58 0.12
C GLN A 239 11.66 11.16 -0.56
N ALA A 240 10.72 10.31 -1.00
CA ALA A 240 9.45 10.75 -1.58
C ALA A 240 8.62 11.58 -0.59
N GLU A 241 8.60 11.19 0.69
CA GLU A 241 7.89 11.95 1.73
C GLU A 241 8.59 13.29 2.04
N LYS A 242 9.94 13.32 2.09
CA LYS A 242 10.69 14.59 2.21
C LYS A 242 10.35 15.57 1.09
N ASN A 243 10.31 15.07 -0.14
CA ASN A 243 9.93 15.82 -1.35
C ASN A 243 8.50 16.37 -1.25
N ARG A 244 7.55 15.51 -0.84
CA ARG A 244 6.15 15.92 -0.61
C ARG A 244 6.04 17.02 0.45
N ALA A 245 6.70 16.85 1.60
CA ALA A 245 6.69 17.82 2.69
C ALA A 245 7.29 19.17 2.26
N ALA A 246 8.37 19.17 1.47
CA ALA A 246 8.96 20.38 0.93
C ALA A 246 7.98 21.16 0.03
N ARG A 247 7.22 20.47 -0.83
CA ARG A 247 6.20 21.11 -1.69
C ARG A 247 5.05 21.71 -0.90
N LEU A 248 4.60 21.05 0.16
CA LEU A 248 3.55 21.59 1.04
C LEU A 248 4.00 22.86 1.75
N ARG A 249 5.27 22.94 2.18
CA ARG A 249 5.85 24.16 2.78
C ARG A 249 5.94 25.33 1.81
N VAL A 250 6.18 25.07 0.52
CA VAL A 250 6.18 26.12 -0.51
C VAL A 250 4.76 26.61 -0.81
N LYS A 251 3.73 25.75 -0.67
CA LYS A 251 2.32 26.11 -0.87
C LYS A 251 1.69 26.79 0.36
N SER A 252 2.19 26.59 1.57
CA SER A 252 1.76 27.39 2.71
C SER A 252 2.29 28.81 2.53
N SER A 253 1.41 29.77 2.26
CA SER A 253 1.75 31.19 2.34
C SER A 253 2.48 31.45 3.65
N ALA A 254 3.62 32.15 3.58
CA ALA A 254 4.43 32.50 4.74
C ALA A 254 3.52 33.04 5.87
N PRO A 255 3.80 32.74 7.15
CA PRO A 255 2.97 33.19 8.26
C PRO A 255 2.74 34.70 8.13
N VAL A 256 1.46 35.06 8.02
CA VAL A 256 1.02 36.44 7.87
C VAL A 256 1.48 37.21 9.11
N LYS A 257 2.50 38.06 8.95
CA LYS A 257 2.97 38.93 10.02
C LYS A 257 1.96 40.05 10.21
N THR A 258 1.04 39.86 11.15
CA THR A 258 0.10 40.90 11.57
C THR A 258 0.79 41.80 12.59
N ALA A 259 0.97 43.08 12.26
CA ALA A 259 1.46 44.08 13.20
C ALA A 259 0.29 44.97 13.62
N ARG A 260 0.08 45.11 14.94
CA ARG A 260 -0.90 46.02 15.53
C ARG A 260 -0.13 47.07 16.35
N THR A 261 -0.34 48.34 16.04
CA THR A 261 0.31 49.46 16.74
C THR A 261 -0.69 50.57 17.00
N THR A 262 -0.59 51.15 18.19
CA THR A 262 -1.35 52.35 18.59
C THR A 262 -0.40 53.53 18.58
N SER A 263 -0.68 54.52 17.73
CA SER A 263 0.17 55.71 17.56
C SER A 263 -0.60 56.95 18.00
N ARG A 264 0.06 57.83 18.77
CA ARG A 264 -0.49 59.11 19.24
C ARG A 264 0.22 60.23 18.49
N THR A 265 -0.50 60.96 17.65
CA THR A 265 0.06 62.08 16.88
C THR A 265 0.07 63.36 17.71
N THR A 266 0.99 64.28 17.40
CA THR A 266 1.16 65.58 18.07
C THR A 266 -0.02 66.55 17.87
N GLU A 267 -0.88 66.28 16.89
CA GLU A 267 -2.23 66.83 16.80
C GLU A 267 -3.21 65.80 17.38
N GLN A 268 -4.00 66.19 18.38
CA GLN A 268 -4.92 65.46 19.31
C GLN A 268 -5.77 64.26 18.80
N TYR A 269 -5.26 63.38 17.95
CA TYR A 269 -5.98 62.21 17.44
C TYR A 269 -5.19 60.92 17.74
N THR A 270 -5.91 59.93 18.26
CA THR A 270 -5.41 58.55 18.44
C THR A 270 -5.92 57.69 17.30
N CYS A 271 -5.04 56.92 16.66
CA CYS A 271 -5.43 55.93 15.66
C CYS A 271 -5.00 54.52 16.08
N GLU A 272 -5.83 53.52 15.77
CA GLU A 272 -5.43 52.12 15.80
C GLU A 272 -5.08 51.67 14.39
N THR A 273 -3.84 51.24 14.18
CA THR A 273 -3.38 50.74 12.88
C THR A 273 -3.18 49.23 12.94
N THR A 274 -3.79 48.51 11.99
CA THR A 274 -3.54 47.09 11.76
C THR A 274 -3.01 46.89 10.35
N CYS A 275 -1.88 46.20 10.22
CA CYS A 275 -1.23 45.94 8.93
C CYS A 275 -1.09 44.44 8.67
N THR A 276 -1.35 44.06 7.41
CA THR A 276 -1.23 42.72 6.88
C THR A 276 -0.52 42.79 5.53
N ASN A 277 0.70 42.24 5.42
CA ASN A 277 1.50 42.26 4.18
C ASN A 277 1.61 43.67 3.56
N ALA A 278 2.06 44.65 4.35
CA ALA A 278 2.14 46.08 4.00
C ALA A 278 0.81 46.81 3.73
N SER A 279 -0.32 46.10 3.59
CA SER A 279 -1.64 46.72 3.52
C SER A 279 -2.13 47.06 4.92
N CYS A 280 -2.36 48.33 5.20
CA CYS A 280 -2.70 48.85 6.51
C CYS A 280 -4.09 49.49 6.53
N VAL A 281 -4.76 49.35 7.68
CA VAL A 281 -6.02 50.00 8.00
C VAL A 281 -5.86 50.77 9.31
N SER A 282 -6.02 52.09 9.25
CA SER A 282 -6.06 52.98 10.41
C SER A 282 -7.50 53.30 10.77
N ARG A 283 -7.87 53.16 12.04
CA ARG A 283 -9.16 53.58 12.58
C ARG A 283 -8.96 54.74 13.55
N PHE A 284 -9.72 55.81 13.38
CA PHE A 284 -9.67 57.01 14.21
C PHE A 284 -10.88 57.05 15.16
N GLY A 285 -10.75 57.76 16.27
CA GLY A 285 -11.82 57.87 17.28
C GLY A 285 -13.11 58.56 16.79
N ASP A 286 -13.04 59.30 15.69
CA ASP A 286 -14.17 59.93 14.99
C ASP A 286 -14.90 58.97 14.01
N GLY A 287 -14.51 57.69 13.97
CA GLY A 287 -15.07 56.68 13.08
C GLY A 287 -14.46 56.67 11.67
N ARG A 288 -13.51 57.57 11.35
CA ARG A 288 -12.84 57.57 10.05
C ARG A 288 -11.95 56.32 9.90
N ILE A 289 -11.94 55.75 8.71
CA ILE A 289 -11.11 54.60 8.34
C ILE A 289 -10.24 54.98 7.14
N VAL A 290 -8.93 54.83 7.26
CA VAL A 290 -7.97 55.08 6.17
C VAL A 290 -7.28 53.77 5.80
N ARG A 291 -7.25 53.45 4.51
CA ARG A 291 -6.50 52.32 3.96
C ARG A 291 -5.27 52.85 3.23
N TRP A 292 -4.12 52.26 3.49
CA TRP A 292 -2.85 52.73 2.94
C TRP A 292 -1.82 51.60 2.92
N THR A 293 -0.73 51.80 2.19
CA THR A 293 0.35 50.81 2.09
C THR A 293 1.56 51.31 2.89
N ALA A 294 1.97 50.57 3.92
CA ALA A 294 3.13 50.90 4.73
C ALA A 294 4.43 50.61 3.99
N GLN A 295 5.33 51.59 4.00
CA GLN A 295 6.70 51.43 3.54
C GLN A 295 7.51 50.66 4.59
N MET A 296 8.59 50.01 4.18
CA MET A 296 9.54 49.48 5.14
C MET A 296 10.48 50.58 5.63
N LYS A 297 10.67 50.69 6.94
CA LYS A 297 11.71 51.51 7.56
C LYS A 297 12.69 50.65 8.33
N HIS A 298 13.94 51.10 8.40
CA HIS A 298 14.94 50.50 9.26
C HIS A 298 14.85 51.15 10.65
N ASP A 299 14.52 50.38 11.68
CA ASP A 299 14.35 50.88 13.06
C ASP A 299 15.66 50.97 13.87
N GLY A 300 16.80 50.78 13.20
CA GLY A 300 18.14 50.72 13.79
C GLY A 300 18.63 49.30 14.04
N PHE A 301 17.74 48.30 14.11
CA PHE A 301 18.09 46.89 14.35
C PHE A 301 17.51 45.94 13.31
N LYS A 302 16.37 46.26 12.70
CA LYS A 302 15.72 45.47 11.65
C LYS A 302 14.88 46.33 10.72
N TRP A 303 14.57 45.76 9.56
CA TRP A 303 13.52 46.29 8.69
C TRP A 303 12.15 45.96 9.26
N ALA A 304 11.33 46.99 9.48
CA ALA A 304 9.97 46.89 9.98
C ALA A 304 9.02 47.74 9.13
N LEU A 305 7.72 47.42 9.15
CA LEU A 305 6.72 48.27 8.52
C LEU A 305 6.63 49.60 9.26
N ASP A 306 6.67 50.71 8.53
CA ASP A 306 6.46 52.03 9.09
C ASP A 306 4.97 52.25 9.39
N THR A 307 4.59 52.14 10.66
CA THR A 307 3.21 52.32 11.13
C THR A 307 2.99 53.60 11.93
N SER A 308 3.96 54.54 11.96
CA SER A 308 3.90 55.68 12.89
C SER A 308 2.96 56.82 12.47
N ASN A 309 2.56 56.92 11.20
CA ASN A 309 1.85 58.11 10.70
C ASN A 309 0.35 57.89 10.41
N CYS A 310 -0.23 56.75 10.79
CA CYS A 310 -1.63 56.43 10.51
C CYS A 310 -2.02 56.52 9.02
N GLY A 311 -1.06 56.52 8.08
CA GLY A 311 -1.28 56.66 6.63
C GLY A 311 -1.26 58.08 6.07
N ARG A 312 -0.61 59.04 6.75
CA ARG A 312 -0.27 60.37 6.23
C ARG A 312 1.21 60.50 5.86
#